data_AF-A0A427AAD8-F1
#
_entry.id   AF-A0A427AAD8-F1
#
_cell.length_a   1.000
_cell.length_b   1.000
_cell.length_c   1.000
_cell.angle_alpha   90.00
_cell.angle_beta   90.00
_cell.angle_gamma   90.00
#
_symmetry.space_group_name_H-M   'P 1'
#
loop_
_entity.id
_entity.type
_entity.pdbx_description
1 polymer ?
#
loop_
_entity_poly.entity_id
_entity_poly.type
_entity_poly.pdbx_seq_one_letter_code
_entity_poly.pdbx_strand_id
1 'polypeptide(L)'
;MMYQRERTRRLHLKDVANYVHLPITEAAKELQICPTALKKVCRKHGMLRWPYRKIKSIDRTISNLQRELRSGTAEGATKVEARISRLVAERARICAGLPP
;
A
#
# COMPACT_ATOMS: atom_id res chain seq x y z
N MET A 1 -27.96 9.96 -8.31
CA MET A 1 -26.52 9.57 -8.31
C MET A 1 -25.60 10.80 -8.37
N MET A 2 -25.57 11.67 -7.35
CA MET A 2 -24.70 12.87 -7.34
C MET A 2 -23.62 12.85 -6.25
N TYR A 3 -23.76 12.00 -5.22
CA TYR A 3 -22.88 12.03 -4.04
C TYR A 3 -21.44 11.52 -4.28
N GLN A 4 -21.24 10.60 -5.23
CA GLN A 4 -19.91 10.02 -5.49
C GLN A 4 -18.97 10.99 -6.24
N ARG A 5 -19.52 11.90 -7.04
CA ARG A 5 -18.73 12.86 -7.86
C ARG A 5 -18.07 13.95 -7.00
N GLU A 6 -18.71 14.33 -5.90
CA GLU A 6 -18.18 15.35 -4.99
C GLU A 6 -17.13 14.77 -4.03
N ARG A 7 -17.35 13.55 -3.52
CA ARG A 7 -16.36 12.84 -2.70
C ARG A 7 -15.08 12.55 -3.47
N THR A 8 -15.19 12.09 -4.72
CA THR A 8 -14.03 11.82 -5.59
C THR A 8 -13.27 13.09 -6.02
N ARG A 9 -13.87 14.29 -5.88
CA ARG A 9 -13.16 15.56 -6.08
C ARG A 9 -12.31 15.98 -4.89
N ARG A 10 -12.67 15.57 -3.67
CA ARG A 10 -11.94 15.88 -2.43
C ARG A 10 -10.92 14.80 -2.04
N LEU A 11 -11.06 13.60 -2.59
CA LEU A 11 -10.11 12.50 -2.37
C LEU A 11 -8.78 12.80 -3.06
N HIS A 12 -7.71 12.90 -2.27
CA HIS A 12 -6.36 13.02 -2.79
C HIS A 12 -5.72 11.64 -2.96
N LEU A 13 -4.70 11.61 -3.82
CA LEU A 13 -3.85 10.44 -4.01
C LEU A 13 -3.30 9.94 -2.66
N LYS A 14 -2.94 10.84 -1.74
CA LYS A 14 -2.42 10.50 -0.41
C LYS A 14 -3.43 9.72 0.44
N ASP A 15 -4.71 10.09 0.41
CA ASP A 15 -5.76 9.38 1.14
C ASP A 15 -5.86 7.95 0.62
N VAL A 16 -5.97 7.79 -0.70
CA VAL A 16 -6.07 6.48 -1.35
C VAL A 16 -4.80 5.65 -1.15
N ALA A 17 -3.65 6.29 -1.25
CA ALA A 17 -2.36 5.65 -1.12
C ALA A 17 -2.15 5.15 0.33
N ASN A 18 -2.74 5.80 1.34
CA ASN A 18 -2.75 5.24 2.69
C ASN A 18 -3.51 3.90 2.78
N TYR A 19 -4.48 3.64 1.91
CA TYR A 19 -5.27 2.39 1.85
C TYR A 19 -4.78 1.37 0.81
N VAL A 20 -3.69 1.61 0.06
CA VAL A 20 -3.23 0.64 -0.96
C VAL A 20 -2.70 -0.66 -0.37
N HIS A 21 -2.46 -0.70 0.95
CA HIS A 21 -2.17 -1.92 1.69
C HIS A 21 -3.36 -2.89 1.74
N LEU A 22 -4.57 -2.40 1.52
CA LEU A 22 -5.81 -3.18 1.47
C LEU A 22 -6.21 -3.48 0.02
N PRO A 23 -7.03 -4.52 -0.21
CA PRO A 23 -7.64 -4.74 -1.51
C PRO A 23 -8.54 -3.56 -1.88
N ILE A 24 -8.66 -3.29 -3.18
CA ILE A 24 -9.42 -2.14 -3.70
C ILE A 24 -10.88 -2.10 -3.23
N THR A 25 -11.45 -3.27 -2.91
CA THR A 25 -12.81 -3.40 -2.36
C THR A 25 -12.91 -2.88 -0.93
N GLU A 26 -11.92 -3.17 -0.09
CA GLU A 26 -11.90 -2.71 1.30
C GLU A 26 -11.51 -1.23 1.38
N ALA A 27 -10.52 -0.80 0.59
CA ALA A 27 -10.20 0.62 0.44
C ALA A 27 -11.39 1.44 -0.06
N ALA A 28 -12.20 0.88 -0.97
CA ALA A 28 -13.42 1.51 -1.45
C ALA A 28 -14.50 1.63 -0.35
N LYS A 29 -14.63 0.62 0.53
CA LYS A 29 -15.54 0.67 1.68
C LYS A 29 -15.14 1.74 2.69
N GLU A 30 -13.86 1.77 3.06
CA GLU A 30 -13.31 2.77 4.00
C GLU A 30 -13.51 4.19 3.48
N LEU A 31 -13.23 4.41 2.19
CA LEU A 31 -13.44 5.69 1.52
C LEU A 31 -14.91 5.96 1.17
N GLN A 32 -15.81 5.02 1.50
CA GLN A 32 -17.24 5.05 1.19
C GLN A 32 -17.56 5.45 -0.27
N ILE A 33 -16.80 4.90 -1.22
CA ILE A 33 -17.00 5.08 -2.66
C ILE A 33 -17.06 3.74 -3.36
N CYS A 34 -17.70 3.67 -4.52
CA CYS A 34 -17.68 2.44 -5.30
C CYS A 34 -16.27 2.15 -5.84
N PRO A 35 -15.84 0.88 -5.92
CA PRO A 35 -14.53 0.52 -6.45
C PRO A 35 -14.30 0.99 -7.89
N THR A 36 -15.36 1.13 -8.69
CA THR A 36 -15.33 1.72 -10.03
C THR A 36 -15.00 3.21 -10.02
N ALA A 37 -15.52 3.96 -9.04
CA ALA A 37 -15.21 5.37 -8.84
C ALA A 37 -13.77 5.53 -8.31
N LEU A 38 -13.37 4.68 -7.37
CA LEU A 38 -11.99 4.63 -6.86
C LEU A 38 -10.99 4.36 -8.00
N LYS A 39 -11.26 3.39 -8.88
CA LYS A 39 -10.45 3.15 -10.09
C LYS A 39 -10.34 4.38 -10.99
N LYS A 40 -11.42 5.14 -11.17
CA LYS A 40 -11.39 6.38 -11.99
C LYS A 40 -10.51 7.45 -11.33
N VAL A 41 -10.59 7.63 -10.02
CA VAL A 41 -9.72 8.56 -9.26
C VAL A 41 -8.26 8.11 -9.34
N CYS A 42 -7.98 6.83 -9.09
CA CYS A 42 -6.64 6.26 -9.19
C CYS A 42 -6.03 6.51 -10.57
N ARG A 43 -6.78 6.24 -11.65
CA ARG A 43 -6.33 6.52 -13.02
C ARG A 43 -6.06 8.02 -13.25
N LYS A 44 -6.89 8.91 -12.70
CA LYS A 44 -6.71 10.36 -12.80
C LYS A 44 -5.43 10.85 -12.10
N HIS A 45 -5.03 10.18 -11.02
CA HIS A 45 -3.79 10.48 -10.30
C HIS A 45 -2.58 9.63 -10.74
N GLY A 46 -2.65 8.91 -11.87
CA GLY A 46 -1.53 8.14 -12.40
C GLY A 46 -1.37 6.72 -11.83
N MET A 47 -2.22 6.30 -10.88
CA MET A 47 -2.27 4.92 -10.38
C MET A 47 -3.10 4.03 -11.31
N LEU A 48 -2.50 3.61 -12.43
CA LEU A 48 -3.13 2.70 -13.40
C LEU A 48 -3.37 1.29 -12.82
N ARG A 49 -2.51 0.84 -11.90
CA ARG A 49 -2.56 -0.50 -11.31
C ARG A 49 -2.46 -0.42 -9.79
N TRP A 50 -3.43 -1.02 -9.10
CA TRP A 50 -3.46 -1.05 -7.63
C TRP A 50 -2.26 -1.88 -7.09
N PRO A 51 -1.34 -1.29 -6.29
CA PRO A 51 -0.08 -1.92 -5.94
C PRO A 51 -0.18 -2.97 -4.82
N TYR A 52 -1.40 -3.42 -4.47
CA TYR A 52 -1.65 -4.48 -3.50
C TYR A 52 -0.81 -5.75 -3.72
N ARG A 53 -0.60 -6.16 -4.97
CA ARG A 53 0.24 -7.34 -5.26
C ARG A 53 1.69 -7.14 -4.83
N LYS A 54 2.24 -5.93 -5.04
CA LYS A 54 3.61 -5.59 -4.67
C LYS A 54 3.74 -5.46 -3.15
N ILE A 55 2.78 -4.82 -2.49
CA ILE A 55 2.73 -4.72 -1.03
C ILE A 55 2.62 -6.11 -0.39
N LYS A 56 1.76 -6.99 -0.89
CA LYS A 56 1.61 -8.36 -0.38
C LYS A 56 2.89 -9.18 -0.54
N SER A 57 3.65 -8.95 -1.62
CA SER A 57 4.96 -9.58 -1.80
C SER A 57 5.97 -9.08 -0.77
N ILE A 58 6.03 -7.76 -0.56
CA ILE A 58 6.89 -7.13 0.45
C ILE A 58 6.53 -7.64 1.85
N ASP A 59 5.25 -7.74 2.18
CA ASP A 59 4.76 -8.18 3.49
C ASP A 59 5.10 -9.66 3.77
N ARG A 60 5.01 -10.51 2.74
CA ARG A 60 5.51 -11.90 2.82
C ARG A 60 7.01 -11.94 3.06
N THR A 61 7.80 -11.12 2.36
CA THR A 61 9.24 -11.05 2.57
C THR A 61 9.58 -10.56 3.97
N ILE A 62 8.87 -9.54 4.48
CA ILE A 62 9.02 -9.06 5.86
C ILE A 62 8.70 -10.17 6.86
N SER A 63 7.59 -10.89 6.68
CA SER A 63 7.20 -11.98 7.58
C SER A 63 8.23 -13.11 7.60
N ASN A 64 8.84 -13.44 6.45
CA ASN A 64 9.90 -14.45 6.37
C ASN A 64 11.17 -13.97 7.07
N LEU A 65 11.59 -12.73 6.80
CA LEU A 65 12.73 -12.09 7.46
C LEU A 65 12.52 -11.99 8.98
N GLN A 66 11.33 -11.65 9.45
CA GLN A 66 11.01 -11.63 10.88
C GLN A 66 11.08 -13.02 11.52
N ARG A 67 10.78 -14.08 10.77
CA ARG A 67 10.96 -15.46 11.24
C ARG A 67 12.45 -15.80 11.35
N GLU A 68 13.24 -15.45 10.34
CA GLU A 68 14.70 -15.60 10.36
C GLU A 68 15.35 -14.81 11.51
N LEU A 69 14.86 -13.60 11.81
CA LEU A 69 15.29 -12.79 12.94
C LEU A 69 15.07 -13.48 14.28
N ARG A 70 13.92 -14.15 14.45
CA ARG A 70 13.60 -14.89 15.68
C ARG A 70 14.42 -16.16 15.88
N SER A 71 14.94 -16.75 14.79
CA SER A 71 15.73 -17.98 14.83
C SER A 71 17.24 -17.77 14.65
N GLY A 72 17.68 -16.55 14.33
CA GLY A 72 19.06 -16.22 13.96
C GLY A 72 19.90 -15.64 15.11
N THR A 73 21.22 -15.68 14.95
CA THR A 73 22.20 -15.09 15.87
C THR A 73 22.27 -13.55 15.75
N ALA A 74 22.80 -12.88 16.78
CA ALA A 74 22.79 -11.41 16.92
C ALA A 74 23.40 -10.62 15.73
N GLU A 75 24.41 -11.16 15.02
CA GLU A 75 24.99 -10.51 13.83
C GLU A 75 24.13 -10.67 12.56
N GLY A 76 23.35 -11.74 12.46
CA GLY A 76 22.36 -11.92 11.39
C GLY A 76 21.16 -11.00 11.60
N ALA A 77 20.79 -10.79 12.86
CA ALA A 77 19.64 -9.98 13.25
C ALA A 77 19.72 -8.54 12.71
N THR A 78 20.88 -7.89 12.85
CA THR A 78 21.06 -6.49 12.40
C THR A 78 20.90 -6.35 10.88
N LYS A 79 21.40 -7.32 10.10
CA LYS A 79 21.26 -7.36 8.63
C LYS A 79 19.80 -7.58 8.21
N VAL A 80 19.11 -8.48 8.91
CA VAL A 80 17.70 -8.81 8.67
C VAL A 80 16.80 -7.62 9.01
N GLU A 81 17.04 -6.93 10.13
CA GLU A 81 16.31 -5.72 10.52
C GLU A 81 16.52 -4.56 9.52
N ALA A 82 17.75 -4.35 9.05
CA ALA A 82 18.03 -3.36 8.00
C ALA A 82 17.25 -3.67 6.70
N ARG A 83 17.13 -4.95 6.35
CA ARG A 83 16.34 -5.39 5.18
C ARG A 83 14.85 -5.16 5.38
N ILE A 84 14.31 -5.50 6.56
CA ILE A 84 12.91 -5.22 6.92
C ILE A 84 12.63 -3.72 6.84
N SER A 85 13.49 -2.89 7.42
CA SER A 85 13.35 -1.42 7.40
C SER A 85 13.32 -0.88 5.96
N ARG A 86 14.17 -1.41 5.07
CA ARG A 86 14.19 -1.03 3.65
C ARG A 86 12.90 -1.42 2.92
N LEU A 87 12.37 -2.61 3.20
CA LEU A 87 11.11 -3.11 2.65
C LEU A 87 9.91 -2.31 3.15
N VAL A 88 9.89 -1.93 4.43
CA VAL A 88 8.86 -1.05 5.00
C VAL A 88 8.94 0.34 4.38
N ALA A 89 10.14 0.89 4.18
CA ALA A 89 10.32 2.16 3.48
C ALA A 89 9.86 2.09 2.02
N GLU A 90 10.12 0.99 1.32
CA GLU A 90 9.60 0.78 -0.04
C GLU A 90 8.07 0.68 -0.06
N ARG A 91 7.48 -0.05 0.90
CA ARG A 91 6.01 -0.07 1.10
C ARG A 91 5.47 1.33 1.35
N ALA A 92 6.13 2.12 2.20
CA ALA A 92 5.74 3.49 2.51
C ALA A 92 5.84 4.43 1.30
N ARG A 93 6.86 4.26 0.43
CA ARG A 93 6.97 5.02 -0.83
C ARG A 93 5.81 4.73 -1.79
N ILE A 94 5.43 3.46 -1.90
CA ILE A 94 4.27 3.04 -2.69
C ILE A 94 2.96 3.60 -2.06
N CYS A 95 2.87 3.58 -0.72
CA CYS A 95 1.77 4.17 0.05
C CYS A 95 1.76 5.71 0.04
N ALA A 96 2.86 6.38 -0.33
CA ALA A 96 2.92 7.83 -0.45
C ALA A 96 2.39 8.33 -1.80
N GLY A 97 2.00 7.41 -2.69
CA GLY A 97 1.52 7.75 -4.03
C GLY A 97 2.63 8.11 -5.01
N LEU A 98 3.89 7.77 -4.70
CA LEU A 98 4.96 7.91 -5.68
C LEU A 98 4.96 6.65 -6.56
N PRO A 99 4.62 6.74 -7.87
CA PRO A 99 4.85 5.63 -8.77
C PRO A 99 6.35 5.31 -8.79
N PRO A 100 6.73 4.02 -8.94
CA PRO A 100 8.13 3.63 -9.09
C PRO A 100 8.75 4.20 -10.37
#